data_AF-A0A6J8EPR5-F1
#
_entry.id   AF-A0A6J8EPR5-F1
#
_cell.length_a   1.000
_cell.length_b   1.000
_cell.length_c   1.000
_cell.angle_alpha   90.00
_cell.angle_beta   90.00
_cell.angle_gamma   90.00
#
_symmetry.space_group_name_H-M   'P 1'
#
loop_
_entity.id
_entity.type
_entity.pdbx_description
1 polymer ?
#
loop_
_entity_poly.entity_id
_entity_poly.type
_entity_poly.pdbx_seq_one_letter_code
_entity_poly.pdbx_strand_id
1 'polypeptide(L)'
;MGSCCPKRKENVDKVFNVTSRRVRERTQLLLQQFQKENYEALKRSGTEEEYTEKQQLLQEIQSLAEEDKEQKEKAQQKDKDEHSAKLIRKRAMEALTPVKISNDGEGVTVTPSKITKIKGNASIMSYIKEKCDVEKDIKMAEVNLRKEELKLERERFEMEREERKQKIENDKQQLLLMELINCKKNLK
;
A
#
# COMPACT_ATOMS: atom_id res chain seq x y z
N MET A 1 40.00 -38.75 41.15
CA MET A 1 40.29 -38.92 39.72
C MET A 1 38.98 -39.19 38.98
N GLY A 2 38.68 -38.39 37.96
CA GLY A 2 37.72 -38.69 36.88
C GLY A 2 36.22 -38.74 37.17
N SER A 3 35.53 -37.60 37.31
CA SER A 3 34.09 -37.54 37.04
C SER A 3 33.86 -37.51 35.53
N CYS A 4 33.20 -38.56 35.04
CA CYS A 4 32.84 -38.82 33.66
C CYS A 4 31.81 -37.78 33.15
N CYS A 5 32.23 -36.84 32.30
CA CYS A 5 31.30 -36.03 31.51
C CYS A 5 30.74 -36.88 30.36
N PRO A 6 29.41 -37.00 30.18
CA PRO A 6 28.86 -37.64 29.00
C PRO A 6 29.18 -36.78 27.77
N LYS A 7 29.98 -37.35 26.87
CA LYS A 7 30.33 -36.77 25.56
C LYS A 7 29.05 -36.36 24.85
N ARG A 8 28.92 -35.06 24.59
CA ARG A 8 27.90 -34.47 23.73
C ARG A 8 28.01 -35.20 22.39
N LYS A 9 27.05 -36.06 22.05
CA LYS A 9 27.05 -36.80 20.79
C LYS A 9 27.09 -35.78 19.66
N GLU A 10 28.23 -35.71 19.00
CA GLU A 10 28.40 -35.09 17.70
C GLU A 10 27.38 -35.71 16.75
N ASN A 11 26.32 -34.96 16.45
CA ASN A 11 25.41 -35.24 15.35
C ASN A 11 25.95 -34.49 14.12
N VAL A 12 27.17 -34.87 13.73
CA VAL A 12 27.75 -34.49 12.45
C VAL A 12 27.06 -35.38 11.41
N ASP A 13 26.49 -34.77 10.37
CA ASP A 13 25.86 -35.40 9.21
C ASP A 13 24.34 -35.72 9.26
N LYS A 14 23.55 -34.83 9.86
CA LYS A 14 22.23 -34.56 9.25
C LYS A 14 22.47 -33.61 8.09
N VAL A 15 22.50 -34.14 6.86
CA VAL A 15 22.55 -33.34 5.62
C VAL A 15 21.51 -32.22 5.74
N PHE A 16 22.00 -30.98 5.90
CA PHE A 16 21.15 -29.80 6.09
C PHE A 16 20.50 -29.46 4.75
N ASN A 17 19.45 -30.21 4.40
CA ASN A 17 18.68 -30.01 3.18
C ASN A 17 17.83 -28.73 3.33
N VAL A 18 18.43 -27.59 2.98
CA VAL A 18 17.73 -26.32 2.88
C VAL A 18 17.24 -26.16 1.45
N THR A 19 15.91 -26.12 1.31
CA THR A 19 15.30 -25.77 0.03
C THR A 19 15.40 -24.26 -0.20
N SER A 20 15.49 -23.82 -1.45
CA SER A 20 15.48 -22.40 -1.80
C SER A 20 14.24 -21.68 -1.24
N ARG A 21 13.13 -22.40 -1.12
CA ARG A 21 11.91 -21.92 -0.46
C ARG A 21 12.15 -21.56 1.01
N ARG A 22 12.78 -22.46 1.78
CA ARG A 22 13.10 -22.20 3.19
C ARG A 22 14.03 -21.02 3.37
N VAL A 23 14.99 -20.82 2.46
CA VAL A 23 15.86 -19.64 2.48
C VAL A 23 15.02 -18.38 2.32
N ARG A 24 14.16 -18.32 1.29
CA ARG A 24 13.30 -17.15 1.04
C ARG A 24 12.39 -16.85 2.23
N GLU A 25 11.72 -17.87 2.77
CA GLU A 25 10.85 -17.73 3.95
C GLU A 25 11.63 -17.21 5.16
N ARG A 26 12.84 -17.75 5.41
CA ARG A 26 13.67 -17.29 6.52
C ARG A 26 14.13 -15.85 6.33
N THR A 27 14.57 -15.46 5.14
CA THR A 27 14.95 -14.07 4.83
C THR A 27 13.77 -13.12 5.01
N GLN A 28 12.58 -13.51 4.56
CA GLN A 28 11.37 -12.69 4.74
C GLN A 28 11.02 -12.51 6.22
N LEU A 29 11.12 -13.56 7.03
CA LEU A 29 10.91 -13.47 8.48
C LEU A 29 11.91 -12.53 9.16
N LEU A 30 13.18 -12.59 8.76
CA LEU A 30 14.22 -11.69 9.28
C LEU A 30 13.94 -10.22 8.94
N LEU A 31 13.52 -9.94 7.70
CA LEU A 31 13.15 -8.60 7.27
C LEU A 31 11.91 -8.07 8.03
N GLN A 32 10.89 -8.91 8.22
CA GLN A 32 9.70 -8.53 8.99
C GLN A 32 10.02 -8.23 10.46
N GLN A 33 10.90 -9.03 11.07
CA GLN A 33 11.34 -8.79 12.44
C GLN A 33 12.12 -7.48 12.52
N PHE A 34 13.05 -7.25 11.59
CA PHE A 34 13.82 -6.01 11.52
C PHE A 34 12.93 -4.77 11.39
N GLN A 35 11.94 -4.79 10.50
CA GLN A 35 11.01 -3.67 10.33
C GLN A 35 10.23 -3.34 11.62
N LYS A 36 9.80 -4.36 12.37
CA LYS A 36 9.12 -4.17 13.65
C LYS A 36 10.05 -3.56 14.70
N GLU A 37 11.24 -4.13 14.85
CA GLU A 37 12.24 -3.64 15.80
C GLU A 37 12.65 -2.21 15.48
N ASN A 38 12.81 -1.87 14.20
CA ASN A 38 13.21 -0.54 13.76
C ASN A 38 12.10 0.51 14.02
N TYR A 39 10.83 0.14 13.81
CA TYR A 39 9.68 0.98 14.17
C TYR A 39 9.58 1.20 15.69
N GLU A 40 9.81 0.16 16.48
CA GLU A 40 9.80 0.28 17.94
C GLU A 40 10.97 1.10 18.50
N ALA A 41 12.16 0.96 17.90
CA ALA A 41 13.33 1.76 18.24
C ALA A 41 13.09 3.24 17.93
N LEU A 42 12.64 3.56 16.71
CA LEU A 42 12.28 4.93 16.30
C LEU A 42 11.24 5.56 17.23
N LYS A 43 10.26 4.77 17.68
CA LYS A 43 9.23 5.21 18.63
C LYS A 43 9.75 5.45 20.05
N ARG A 44 10.80 4.73 20.49
CA ARG A 44 11.34 4.78 21.85
C ARG A 44 12.46 5.79 22.04
N SER A 45 13.46 5.82 21.16
CA SER A 45 14.71 6.56 21.41
C SER A 45 14.69 7.99 20.82
N GLY A 46 13.84 8.27 19.83
CA GLY A 46 13.86 9.53 19.08
C GLY A 46 15.21 9.85 18.42
N THR A 47 16.14 8.90 18.41
CA THR A 47 17.55 9.02 18.00
C THR A 47 17.99 7.75 17.30
N GLU A 48 18.83 7.86 16.28
CA GLU A 48 19.30 6.72 15.49
C GLU A 48 20.29 5.88 16.32
N GLU A 49 19.92 4.64 16.63
CA GLU A 49 20.81 3.69 17.32
C GLU A 49 21.85 3.15 16.32
N GLU A 50 23.07 2.86 16.78
CA GLU A 50 24.09 2.21 15.93
C GLU A 50 23.60 0.82 15.50
N TYR A 51 23.32 0.68 14.21
CA TYR A 51 22.92 -0.60 13.64
C TYR A 51 24.04 -1.62 13.74
N THR A 52 23.72 -2.80 14.26
CA THR A 52 24.58 -3.98 14.15
C THR A 52 24.77 -4.38 12.67
N GLU A 53 25.88 -5.05 12.35
CA GLU A 53 26.17 -5.53 10.97
C GLU A 53 24.98 -6.30 10.35
N LYS A 54 24.31 -7.13 11.14
CA LYS A 54 23.10 -7.85 10.72
C LYS A 54 21.99 -6.89 10.26
N GLN A 55 21.75 -5.81 10.99
CA GLN A 55 20.71 -4.84 10.66
C GLN A 55 21.08 -4.03 9.41
N GLN A 56 22.36 -3.66 9.26
CA GLN A 56 22.86 -2.99 8.06
C GLN A 56 22.65 -3.85 6.80
N LEU A 57 22.98 -5.15 6.87
CA LEU A 57 22.76 -6.09 5.78
C LEU A 57 21.25 -6.27 5.46
N LEU A 58 20.39 -6.31 6.49
CA LEU A 58 18.95 -6.40 6.28
C LEU A 58 18.38 -5.13 5.65
N GLN A 59 18.92 -3.96 6.00
CA GLN A 59 18.56 -2.70 5.36
C GLN A 59 19.01 -2.66 3.89
N GLU A 60 20.24 -3.09 3.58
CA GLU A 60 20.73 -3.16 2.20
C GLU A 60 19.87 -4.11 1.35
N ILE A 61 19.54 -5.30 1.87
CA ILE A 61 18.62 -6.24 1.20
C ILE A 61 17.27 -5.60 0.94
N GLN A 62 16.76 -4.82 1.89
CA GLN A 62 15.49 -4.12 1.72
C GLN A 62 15.57 -3.06 0.62
N SER A 63 16.63 -2.23 0.62
CA SER A 63 16.84 -1.21 -0.41
C SER A 63 16.95 -1.82 -1.82
N LEU A 64 17.74 -2.89 -1.97
CA LEU A 64 17.85 -3.61 -3.25
C LEU A 64 16.50 -4.17 -3.71
N ALA A 65 15.68 -4.69 -2.79
CA ALA A 65 14.35 -5.19 -3.12
C ALA A 65 13.37 -4.09 -3.56
N GLU A 66 13.54 -2.86 -3.06
CA GLU A 66 12.76 -1.69 -3.48
C GLU A 66 13.21 -1.19 -4.85
N GLU A 67 14.52 -1.11 -5.10
CA GLU A 67 15.07 -0.77 -6.42
C GLU A 67 14.61 -1.75 -7.51
N ASP A 68 14.64 -3.05 -7.23
CA ASP A 68 14.15 -4.10 -8.13
C ASP A 68 12.67 -3.94 -8.49
N LYS A 69 11.85 -3.50 -7.52
CA LYS A 69 10.43 -3.23 -7.76
C LYS A 69 10.26 -2.01 -8.66
N GLU A 70 10.96 -0.92 -8.37
CA GLU A 70 10.91 0.28 -9.20
C GLU A 70 11.35 0.01 -10.64
N GLN A 71 12.41 -0.78 -10.83
CA GLN A 71 12.87 -1.15 -12.17
C GLN A 71 11.82 -1.95 -12.93
N LYS A 72 11.15 -2.90 -12.27
CA LYS A 72 10.05 -3.68 -12.86
C LYS A 72 8.86 -2.79 -13.22
N GLU A 73 8.51 -1.84 -12.36
CA GLU A 73 7.42 -0.89 -12.64
C GLU A 73 7.77 0.03 -13.81
N LYS A 74 9.00 0.55 -13.87
CA LYS A 74 9.49 1.35 -15.01
C LYS A 74 9.49 0.56 -16.31
N ALA A 75 9.88 -0.72 -16.28
CA ALA A 75 9.82 -1.60 -17.44
C ALA A 75 8.37 -1.83 -17.91
N GLN A 76 7.46 -2.15 -16.99
CA GLN A 76 6.04 -2.31 -17.30
C GLN A 76 5.40 -1.04 -17.86
N GLN A 77 5.79 0.13 -17.34
CA GLN A 77 5.28 1.40 -17.84
C GLN A 77 5.77 1.67 -19.27
N LYS A 78 7.04 1.42 -19.57
CA LYS A 78 7.58 1.52 -20.94
C LYS A 78 6.86 0.60 -21.91
N ASP A 79 6.58 -0.64 -21.51
CA ASP A 79 5.84 -1.60 -22.34
C ASP A 79 4.41 -1.12 -22.62
N LYS A 80 3.72 -0.58 -21.61
CA LYS A 80 2.37 0.01 -21.75
C LYS A 80 2.39 1.23 -22.67
N ASP A 81 3.37 2.11 -22.50
CA ASP A 81 3.51 3.32 -23.30
C ASP A 81 3.80 2.97 -24.77
N GLU A 82 4.70 2.02 -25.02
CA GLU A 82 5.01 1.51 -26.36
C GLU A 82 3.79 0.86 -27.01
N HIS A 83 3.04 0.05 -26.27
CA HIS A 83 1.80 -0.55 -26.76
C HIS A 83 0.74 0.52 -27.11
N SER A 84 0.59 1.54 -26.26
CA SER A 84 -0.33 2.65 -26.51
C SER A 84 0.07 3.44 -27.77
N ALA A 85 1.36 3.72 -27.96
CA ALA A 85 1.87 4.43 -29.12
C ALA A 85 1.66 3.63 -30.42
N LYS A 86 1.84 2.30 -30.37
CA LYS A 86 1.52 1.40 -31.50
C LYS A 86 0.05 1.46 -31.87
N LEU A 87 -0.86 1.46 -30.89
CA LEU A 87 -2.30 1.58 -31.14
C LEU A 87 -2.67 2.91 -31.78
N ILE A 88 -2.11 4.02 -31.29
CA ILE A 88 -2.35 5.35 -31.87
C ILE A 88 -1.87 5.39 -33.32
N ARG A 89 -0.64 4.91 -33.59
CA ARG A 89 -0.10 4.86 -34.94
C ARG A 89 -0.95 4.01 -35.86
N LYS A 90 -1.36 2.81 -35.42
CA LYS A 90 -2.23 1.92 -36.20
C LYS A 90 -3.54 2.60 -36.56
N ARG A 91 -4.21 3.22 -35.58
CA ARG A 91 -5.48 3.92 -35.78
C ARG A 91 -5.34 5.12 -36.74
N ALA A 92 -4.24 5.86 -36.65
CA ALA A 92 -3.97 6.97 -37.58
C ALA A 92 -3.74 6.48 -39.01
N MET A 93 -3.01 5.38 -39.20
CA MET A 93 -2.77 4.78 -40.52
C MET A 93 -4.06 4.20 -41.13
N GLU A 94 -4.90 3.56 -40.32
CA GLU A 94 -6.23 3.09 -40.73
C GLU A 94 -7.16 4.25 -41.12
N ALA A 95 -7.05 5.41 -40.47
CA ALA A 95 -7.80 6.61 -40.85
C ALA A 95 -7.32 7.23 -42.17
N LEU A 96 -6.08 6.98 -42.58
CA LEU A 96 -5.47 7.51 -43.80
C LEU A 96 -5.54 6.56 -44.99
N THR A 97 -5.86 5.27 -44.79
CA THR A 97 -6.06 4.34 -45.91
C THR A 97 -7.33 4.72 -46.67
N PRO A 98 -7.23 5.19 -47.93
CA PRO A 98 -8.42 5.38 -48.75
C PRO A 98 -9.05 4.01 -49.01
N VAL A 99 -10.35 3.90 -48.72
CA VAL A 99 -11.15 2.73 -49.10
C VAL A 99 -11.00 2.57 -50.62
N LYS A 100 -10.43 1.44 -51.06
CA LYS A 100 -10.35 1.11 -52.49
C LYS A 100 -11.76 1.02 -53.03
N ILE A 101 -12.19 2.05 -53.74
CA ILE A 101 -13.37 1.99 -54.61
C ILE A 101 -12.90 1.27 -55.87
N SER A 102 -13.33 0.02 -56.05
CA SER A 102 -13.24 -0.66 -57.34
C SER A 102 -14.09 0.13 -58.32
N ASN A 103 -13.43 0.66 -59.35
CA ASN A 103 -14.01 1.54 -60.35
C ASN A 103 -14.70 0.71 -61.44
N ASP A 104 -16.03 0.69 -61.45
CA ASP A 104 -16.82 0.35 -62.63
C ASP A 104 -17.74 1.55 -62.94
N GLY A 105 -17.34 2.37 -63.92
CA GLY A 105 -18.23 3.15 -64.79
C GLY A 105 -18.98 4.37 -64.23
N GLU A 106 -18.48 5.55 -64.58
CA GLU A 106 -19.19 6.82 -64.85
C GLU A 106 -19.96 7.58 -63.74
N GLY A 107 -19.61 8.87 -63.60
CA GLY A 107 -20.46 9.90 -63.00
C GLY A 107 -19.99 10.45 -61.65
N VAL A 108 -19.13 11.47 -61.66
CA VAL A 108 -18.81 12.26 -60.45
C VAL A 108 -20.03 13.06 -60.04
N THR A 109 -20.78 12.54 -59.08
CA THR A 109 -21.63 13.35 -58.18
C THR A 109 -21.04 13.23 -56.78
N VAL A 110 -20.46 14.33 -56.29
CA VAL A 110 -20.03 14.44 -54.89
C VAL A 110 -21.29 14.52 -54.05
N THR A 111 -21.80 13.35 -53.66
CA THR A 111 -22.80 13.22 -52.61
C THR A 111 -22.08 12.87 -51.32
N PRO A 112 -22.37 13.51 -50.17
CA PRO A 112 -21.91 13.06 -48.87
C PRO A 112 -22.67 11.77 -48.55
N SER A 113 -22.17 10.67 -49.12
CA SER A 113 -22.81 9.37 -49.04
C SER A 113 -22.57 8.78 -47.66
N LYS A 114 -23.53 9.07 -46.78
CA LYS A 114 -24.02 8.25 -45.66
C LYS A 114 -22.93 7.42 -44.99
N ILE A 115 -22.38 8.01 -43.92
CA ILE A 115 -21.94 7.26 -42.74
C ILE A 115 -22.99 6.17 -42.50
N THR A 116 -22.64 4.93 -42.83
CA THR A 116 -23.42 3.76 -42.45
C THR A 116 -23.49 3.84 -40.94
N LYS A 117 -24.66 4.18 -40.40
CA LYS A 117 -24.90 4.20 -38.95
C LYS A 117 -24.58 2.79 -38.46
N ILE A 118 -23.38 2.62 -37.92
CA ILE A 118 -22.97 1.42 -37.20
C ILE A 118 -23.96 1.31 -36.05
N LYS A 119 -24.92 0.40 -36.19
CA LYS A 119 -25.93 0.05 -35.16
C LYS A 119 -25.28 -0.40 -33.83
N GLY A 120 -23.95 -0.51 -33.75
CA GLY A 120 -23.18 -0.81 -32.54
C GLY A 120 -22.71 0.41 -31.71
N ASN A 121 -22.81 1.65 -32.21
CA ASN A 121 -22.30 2.82 -31.45
C ASN A 121 -23.13 3.11 -30.19
N ALA A 122 -24.43 2.83 -30.20
CA ALA A 122 -25.28 3.02 -29.03
C ALA A 122 -24.91 2.06 -27.88
N SER A 123 -24.58 0.80 -28.21
CA SER A 123 -24.18 -0.24 -27.25
C SER A 123 -22.79 0.03 -26.66
N ILE A 124 -21.88 0.55 -27.45
CA ILE A 124 -20.55 0.96 -26.96
C ILE A 124 -20.66 2.20 -26.06
N MET A 125 -21.47 3.19 -26.45
CA MET A 125 -21.67 4.39 -25.63
C MET A 125 -22.43 4.10 -24.34
N SER A 126 -23.37 3.16 -24.33
CA SER A 126 -24.03 2.72 -23.10
C SER A 126 -23.05 2.04 -22.15
N TYR A 127 -22.19 1.16 -22.66
CA TYR A 127 -21.15 0.50 -21.86
C TYR A 127 -20.14 1.50 -21.29
N ILE A 128 -19.69 2.47 -22.08
CA ILE A 128 -18.77 3.51 -21.61
C ILE A 128 -19.44 4.36 -20.51
N LYS A 129 -20.70 4.74 -20.70
CA LYS A 129 -21.44 5.52 -19.70
C LYS A 129 -21.61 4.73 -18.40
N GLU A 130 -22.04 3.48 -18.50
CA GLU A 130 -22.19 2.58 -17.35
C GLU A 130 -20.87 2.41 -16.60
N LYS A 131 -19.76 2.20 -17.32
CA LYS A 131 -18.43 2.11 -16.70
C LYS A 131 -18.04 3.41 -15.99
N CYS A 132 -18.27 4.56 -16.61
CA CYS A 132 -18.00 5.86 -15.98
C CYS A 132 -18.87 6.11 -14.75
N ASP A 133 -20.12 5.66 -14.76
CA ASP A 133 -21.03 5.82 -13.62
C ASP A 133 -20.60 4.90 -12.46
N VAL A 134 -20.24 3.64 -12.75
CA VAL A 134 -19.65 2.72 -11.76
C VAL A 134 -18.36 3.27 -11.16
N GLU A 135 -17.45 3.81 -11.98
CA GLU A 135 -16.21 4.41 -11.48
C GLU A 135 -16.47 5.63 -10.57
N LYS A 136 -17.47 6.45 -10.91
CA LYS A 136 -17.88 7.57 -10.04
C LYS A 136 -18.48 7.07 -8.73
N ASP A 137 -19.30 6.04 -8.76
CA ASP A 137 -19.92 5.48 -7.56
C ASP A 137 -18.89 4.87 -6.61
N ILE A 138 -17.91 4.13 -7.14
CA ILE A 138 -16.76 3.63 -6.37
C ILE A 138 -16.02 4.80 -5.73
N LYS A 139 -15.69 5.83 -6.52
CA LYS A 139 -14.95 6.99 -6.01
C LYS A 139 -15.75 7.77 -4.95
N MET A 140 -17.05 7.90 -5.11
CA MET A 140 -17.91 8.52 -4.10
C MET A 140 -17.97 7.68 -2.82
N ALA A 141 -18.07 6.36 -2.93
CA ALA A 141 -18.06 5.44 -1.79
C ALA A 141 -16.73 5.52 -1.03
N GLU A 142 -15.59 5.54 -1.74
CA GLU A 142 -14.26 5.72 -1.15
C GLU A 142 -14.14 7.05 -0.40
N VAL A 143 -14.60 8.14 -1.02
CA VAL A 143 -14.59 9.47 -0.39
C VAL A 143 -15.47 9.49 0.86
N ASN A 144 -16.63 8.84 0.83
CA ASN A 144 -17.53 8.75 1.97
C ASN A 144 -16.92 7.91 3.10
N LEU A 145 -16.32 6.76 2.79
CA LEU A 145 -15.61 5.94 3.76
C LEU A 145 -14.50 6.77 4.44
N ARG A 146 -13.72 7.50 3.65
CA ARG A 146 -12.63 8.33 4.18
C ARG A 146 -13.12 9.46 5.08
N LYS A 147 -14.29 10.04 4.78
CA LYS A 147 -14.92 11.05 5.65
C LYS A 147 -15.37 10.45 6.98
N GLU A 148 -15.97 9.27 6.97
CA GLU A 148 -16.39 8.57 8.19
C GLU A 148 -15.18 8.17 9.06
N GLU A 149 -14.10 7.67 8.46
CA GLU A 149 -12.84 7.38 9.17
C GLU A 149 -12.29 8.63 9.89
N LEU A 150 -12.22 9.76 9.17
CA LEU A 150 -11.75 11.02 9.75
C LEU A 150 -12.68 11.54 10.86
N LYS A 151 -13.98 11.26 10.76
CA LYS A 151 -14.96 11.63 11.78
C LYS A 151 -14.76 10.79 13.05
N LEU A 152 -14.65 9.48 12.92
CA LEU A 152 -14.37 8.58 14.04
C LEU A 152 -13.03 8.90 14.71
N GLU A 153 -12.02 9.27 13.93
CA GLU A 153 -10.73 9.70 14.47
C GLU A 153 -10.85 10.99 15.29
N ARG A 154 -11.60 11.99 14.80
CA ARG A 154 -11.89 13.22 15.56
C ARG A 154 -12.65 12.93 16.86
N GLU A 155 -13.71 12.12 16.78
CA GLU A 155 -14.49 11.71 17.96
C GLU A 155 -13.61 10.98 19.00
N ARG A 156 -12.73 10.09 18.54
CA ARG A 156 -11.75 9.41 19.41
C ARG A 156 -10.83 10.41 20.10
N PHE A 157 -10.30 11.40 19.39
CA PHE A 157 -9.45 12.44 19.97
C PHE A 157 -10.21 13.31 20.98
N GLU A 158 -11.47 13.62 20.72
CA GLU A 158 -12.32 14.39 21.63
C GLU A 158 -12.59 13.62 22.92
N MET A 159 -12.99 12.34 22.80
CA MET A 159 -13.18 11.45 23.96
C MET A 159 -11.90 11.33 24.80
N GLU A 160 -10.74 11.11 24.17
CA GLU A 160 -9.46 11.02 24.87
C GLU A 160 -9.10 12.33 25.60
N ARG A 161 -9.43 13.48 24.99
CA ARG A 161 -9.23 14.80 25.62
C ARG A 161 -10.16 14.99 26.82
N GLU A 162 -11.40 14.52 26.72
CA GLU A 162 -12.40 14.62 27.78
C GLU A 162 -12.06 13.71 28.97
N GLU A 163 -11.65 12.47 28.72
CA GLU A 163 -11.15 11.54 29.73
C GLU A 163 -9.96 12.12 30.50
N ARG A 164 -9.00 12.74 29.80
CA ARG A 164 -7.87 13.41 30.46
C ARG A 164 -8.31 14.57 31.35
N LYS A 165 -9.27 15.37 30.90
CA LYS A 165 -9.82 16.47 31.72
C LYS A 165 -10.51 15.93 32.96
N GLN A 166 -11.34 14.89 32.83
CA GLN A 166 -12.02 14.26 33.96
C GLN A 166 -11.02 13.66 34.95
N LYS A 167 -9.96 13.01 34.46
CA LYS A 167 -8.91 12.47 35.31
C LYS A 167 -8.22 13.57 36.13
N ILE A 168 -7.83 14.67 35.48
CA ILE A 168 -7.21 15.82 36.17
C ILE A 168 -8.17 16.40 37.23
N GLU A 169 -9.46 16.50 36.92
CA GLU A 169 -10.45 17.02 37.87
C GLU A 169 -10.64 16.08 39.07
N ASN A 170 -10.72 14.77 38.83
CA ASN A 170 -10.78 13.77 39.88
C ASN A 170 -9.53 13.80 40.77
N ASP A 171 -8.34 13.92 40.17
CA ASP A 171 -7.07 14.02 40.90
C ASP A 171 -7.03 15.27 41.80
N LYS A 172 -7.54 16.42 41.30
CA LYS A 172 -7.69 17.64 42.12
C LYS A 172 -8.65 17.44 43.30
N GLN A 173 -9.80 16.80 43.07
CA GLN A 173 -10.76 16.51 44.14
C GLN A 173 -10.18 15.58 45.20
N GLN A 174 -9.40 14.57 44.80
CA GLN A 174 -8.69 13.68 45.72
C GLN A 174 -7.64 14.42 46.55
N LEU A 175 -6.85 15.31 45.93
CA LEU A 175 -5.88 16.15 46.64
C LEU A 175 -6.57 17.05 47.69
N LEU A 176 -7.64 17.73 47.30
CA LEU A 176 -8.41 18.58 48.22
C LEU A 176 -8.98 17.76 49.39
N LEU A 177 -9.51 16.57 49.12
CA LEU A 177 -10.01 15.66 50.17
C LEU A 177 -8.88 15.24 51.11
N MET A 178 -7.69 14.93 50.59
CA MET A 178 -6.53 14.55 51.39
C MET A 178 -6.04 15.70 52.27
N GLU A 179 -6.02 16.93 51.75
CA GLU A 179 -5.70 18.14 52.52
C GLU A 179 -6.69 18.36 53.67
N LEU A 180 -8.00 18.23 53.42
CA LEU A 180 -9.02 18.35 54.46
C LEU A 180 -8.88 17.30 55.56
N ILE A 181 -8.54 16.06 55.20
CA ILE A 181 -8.27 14.98 56.16
C ILE A 181 -7.04 15.31 57.02
N ASN A 182 -5.97 15.83 56.41
CA ASN A 182 -4.75 16.20 57.13
C ASN A 182 -4.99 17.38 58.10
N CYS A 183 -5.75 18.40 57.70
CA CYS A 183 -6.15 19.49 58.59
C CYS A 183 -6.97 18.99 59.79
N LYS A 184 -7.91 18.06 59.59
CA LYS A 184 -8.68 17.46 60.70
C LYS A 184 -7.83 16.63 61.66
N LYS A 185 -6.79 15.94 61.17
CA LYS A 185 -5.86 15.17 62.03
C LYS A 185 -5.00 16.07 62.90
N ASN A 186 -4.61 17.26 62.41
CA ASN A 186 -3.80 18.22 63.16
C ASN A 186 -4.58 19.06 64.18
N LEU A 187 -5.91 18.94 64.24
CA LEU A 187 -6.78 19.63 65.19
C LEU A 187 -7.17 18.78 66.42
N LYS A 188 -6.70 17.53 66.53
CA LYS A 188 -6.86 16.64 67.70
C LYS A 188 -5.53 16.44 68.38
#